data_AF-A0A829GPW2-F1
#
_entry.id   AF-A0A829GPW2-F1
#
_cell.length_a   1.000
_cell.length_b   1.000
_cell.length_c   1.000
_cell.angle_alpha   90.00
_cell.angle_beta   90.00
_cell.angle_gamma   90.00
#
_symmetry.space_group_name_H-M   'P 1'
#
loop_
_entity.id
_entity.type
_entity.pdbx_description
1 polymer ?
#
loop_
_entity_poly.entity_id
_entity_poly.type
_entity_poly.pdbx_seq_one_letter_code
_entity_poly.pdbx_strand_id
1 'polypeptide(L)'
;SAFGIPEPPYQADQIHAAPDLILVPGIGFSLADKYRIGFGGGYYDRFLTTYRGNTITLVPPVMAFPQVAWPVEPFDVPIQTLILANGDVIV
;
A
#
# COMPACT_ATOMS: atom_id res chain seq x y z
N SER A 1 -3.22 -5.88 18.73
CA SER A 1 -2.04 -6.22 17.92
C SER A 1 -0.88 -6.75 18.74
N ALA A 2 -0.15 -7.75 18.23
CA ALA A 2 1.14 -8.18 18.77
C ALA A 2 2.22 -7.07 18.72
N PHE A 3 1.98 -6.01 17.94
CA PHE A 3 2.90 -4.89 17.72
C PHE A 3 2.46 -3.57 18.39
N GLY A 4 1.48 -3.61 19.30
CA GLY A 4 1.01 -2.40 20.01
C GLY A 4 0.16 -1.43 19.18
N ILE A 5 -0.12 -1.77 17.91
CA ILE A 5 -1.00 -0.99 17.03
C ILE A 5 -2.46 -1.18 17.47
N PRO A 6 -3.25 -0.09 17.59
CA PRO A 6 -4.69 -0.21 17.80
C PRO A 6 -5.35 -0.93 16.63
N GLU A 7 -6.07 -2.00 16.93
CA GLU A 7 -6.85 -2.76 15.96
C GLU A 7 -8.33 -2.70 16.40
N PRO A 8 -9.28 -2.51 15.47
CA PRO A 8 -10.68 -2.61 15.82
C PRO A 8 -10.98 -4.02 16.35
N PRO A 9 -11.86 -4.15 17.37
CA PRO A 9 -12.31 -5.47 17.79
C PRO A 9 -12.99 -6.16 16.61
N TYR A 10 -12.75 -7.46 16.46
CA TYR A 10 -13.39 -8.23 15.39
C TYR A 10 -14.91 -8.28 15.63
N GLN A 11 -15.67 -7.77 14.66
CA GLN A 11 -17.14 -7.74 14.66
C GLN A 11 -17.62 -8.21 13.28
N ALA A 12 -18.14 -9.45 13.22
CA ALA A 12 -18.46 -10.12 11.96
C ALA A 12 -19.53 -9.39 11.14
N ASP A 13 -20.46 -8.73 11.81
CA ASP A 13 -21.53 -7.90 11.23
C ASP A 13 -21.03 -6.59 10.61
N GLN A 14 -19.83 -6.14 10.95
CA GLN A 14 -19.21 -4.93 10.42
C GLN A 14 -18.18 -5.20 9.30
N ILE A 15 -18.02 -6.46 8.89
CA ILE A 15 -17.07 -6.80 7.83
C ILE A 15 -17.63 -6.34 6.49
N HIS A 16 -17.06 -5.25 5.97
CA HIS A 16 -17.27 -4.85 4.59
C HIS A 16 -16.21 -5.50 3.69
N ALA A 17 -16.58 -6.55 2.97
CA ALA A 17 -15.63 -7.37 2.21
C ALA A 17 -15.05 -6.68 0.95
N ALA A 18 -15.58 -5.51 0.56
CA ALA A 18 -15.20 -4.85 -0.68
C ALA A 18 -15.15 -3.32 -0.52
N PRO A 19 -14.15 -2.75 0.17
CA PRO A 19 -13.99 -1.30 0.21
C PRO A 19 -13.71 -0.75 -1.19
N ASP A 20 -14.30 0.39 -1.56
CA ASP A 20 -14.08 1.03 -2.86
C ASP A 20 -12.65 1.57 -3.03
N LEU A 21 -12.01 1.89 -1.90
CA LEU A 21 -10.68 2.48 -1.82
C LEU A 21 -9.91 1.91 -0.63
N ILE A 22 -8.61 1.66 -0.83
CA ILE A 22 -7.66 1.33 0.23
C ILE A 22 -6.47 2.28 0.17
N LEU A 23 -6.12 2.81 1.34
CA LEU A 23 -4.85 3.48 1.56
C LEU A 23 -3.80 2.44 1.93
N VAL A 24 -2.86 2.18 1.04
CA VAL A 24 -1.85 1.13 1.22
C VAL A 24 -0.58 1.73 1.84
N PRO A 25 -0.18 1.30 3.06
CA PRO A 25 1.02 1.80 3.71
C PRO A 25 2.29 1.13 3.18
N GLY A 26 3.43 1.77 3.43
CA GLY A 26 4.76 1.29 3.07
C GLY A 26 5.85 2.20 3.61
N ILE A 27 7.10 1.77 3.44
CA ILE A 27 8.31 2.49 3.89
C ILE A 27 9.14 3.06 2.72
N GLY A 28 8.81 2.69 1.48
CA GLY A 28 9.45 3.19 0.27
C GLY A 28 8.56 2.92 -0.93
N PHE A 29 8.55 3.84 -1.90
CA PHE A 29 7.69 3.81 -3.08
C PHE A 29 8.48 4.21 -4.32
N SER A 30 8.45 3.37 -5.36
CA SER A 30 8.98 3.72 -6.69
C SER A 30 7.96 4.62 -7.41
N LEU A 31 8.38 5.79 -7.87
CA LEU A 31 7.51 6.72 -8.58
C LEU A 31 7.23 6.27 -10.03
N ALA A 32 8.23 5.67 -10.70
CA ALA A 32 8.08 5.16 -12.06
C ALA A 32 7.28 3.86 -12.13
N ASP A 33 7.55 2.92 -11.23
CA ASP A 33 7.01 1.55 -11.29
C ASP A 33 5.83 1.34 -10.33
N LYS A 34 5.64 2.26 -9.38
CA LYS A 34 4.58 2.22 -8.35
C LYS A 34 4.62 1.01 -7.41
N TYR A 35 5.73 0.29 -7.39
CA TYR A 35 6.01 -0.71 -6.35
C TYR A 35 6.32 -0.04 -5.02
N ARG A 36 6.10 -0.80 -3.94
CA ARG A 36 6.37 -0.36 -2.58
C ARG A 36 7.17 -1.39 -1.80
N ILE A 37 7.89 -0.95 -0.78
CA ILE A 37 8.38 -1.81 0.29
C ILE A 37 7.40 -1.71 1.47
N GLY A 38 6.88 -2.86 1.92
CA GLY A 38 6.07 -2.95 3.14
C GLY A 38 6.90 -3.18 4.41
N PHE A 39 6.23 -3.50 5.52
CA PHE A 39 6.89 -3.79 6.80
C PHE A 39 7.38 -5.25 6.95
N GLY A 40 7.43 -6.01 5.84
CA GLY A 40 7.97 -7.38 5.81
C GLY A 40 6.97 -8.52 6.06
N GLY A 41 5.75 -8.25 6.51
CA GLY A 41 4.74 -9.29 6.77
C GLY A 41 3.96 -9.80 5.53
N GLY A 42 4.11 -9.15 4.37
CA GLY A 42 3.42 -9.52 3.13
C GLY A 42 1.88 -9.47 3.19
N TYR A 43 1.30 -8.77 4.17
CA TYR A 43 -0.16 -8.69 4.35
C TYR A 43 -0.87 -8.07 3.15
N TYR A 44 -0.35 -6.94 2.68
CA TYR A 44 -0.92 -6.21 1.56
C TYR A 44 -0.64 -6.87 0.21
N ASP A 45 0.50 -7.53 0.02
CA ASP A 45 0.77 -8.26 -1.23
C ASP A 45 -0.24 -9.38 -1.43
N ARG A 46 -0.51 -10.15 -0.36
CA ARG A 46 -1.57 -11.16 -0.38
C ARG A 46 -2.95 -10.56 -0.62
N PHE A 47 -3.31 -9.50 0.10
CA PHE A 47 -4.63 -8.88 -0.01
C PHE A 47 -4.88 -8.27 -1.41
N LEU A 48 -3.88 -7.58 -1.96
CA LEU A 48 -4.01 -6.84 -3.21
C LEU A 48 -4.11 -7.76 -4.43
N THR A 49 -3.64 -9.01 -4.36
CA THR A 49 -3.79 -9.98 -5.48
C THR A 49 -5.26 -10.23 -5.86
N THR A 50 -6.17 -10.21 -4.88
CA THR A 50 -7.61 -10.44 -5.09
C THR A 50 -8.44 -9.17 -5.02
N TYR A 51 -7.89 -8.08 -4.48
CA TYR A 51 -8.56 -6.79 -4.45
C TYR A 51 -8.77 -6.21 -5.85
N ARG A 52 -9.91 -5.54 -6.05
CA ARG A 52 -10.31 -4.96 -7.36
C ARG A 52 -10.72 -3.49 -7.26
N GLY A 53 -10.76 -2.92 -6.06
CA GLY A 53 -11.05 -1.50 -5.87
C GLY A 53 -9.82 -0.62 -6.08
N ASN A 54 -9.93 0.64 -5.69
CA ASN A 54 -8.87 1.62 -5.89
C ASN A 54 -7.79 1.51 -4.80
N THR A 55 -6.54 1.73 -5.19
CA THR A 55 -5.39 1.73 -4.27
C THR A 55 -4.67 3.07 -4.35
N ILE A 56 -4.56 3.72 -3.21
CA ILE A 56 -3.85 5.00 -3.06
C ILE A 56 -2.77 4.84 -2.01
N THR A 57 -1.66 5.55 -2.16
CA THR A 57 -0.69 5.76 -1.09
C THR A 57 -0.31 7.23 -0.96
N LEU A 58 0.04 7.64 0.26
CA LEU A 58 0.59 8.96 0.54
C LEU A 58 2.11 8.82 0.67
N VAL A 59 2.85 9.61 -0.10
CA VAL A 59 4.32 9.46 -0.23
C VAL A 59 5.04 10.72 0.26
N PRO A 60 5.53 10.71 1.50
CA PRO A 60 6.53 11.64 2.00
C PRO A 60 7.81 11.62 1.15
N PRO A 61 8.52 12.75 0.99
CA PRO A 61 9.69 12.84 0.10
C PRO A 61 10.79 11.83 0.45
N VAL A 62 10.99 11.53 1.73
CA VAL A 62 12.01 10.57 2.20
C VAL A 62 11.70 9.12 1.79
N MET A 63 10.45 8.82 1.43
CA MET A 63 10.00 7.50 0.99
C MET A 63 9.81 7.43 -0.53
N ALA A 64 10.06 8.52 -1.26
CA ALA A 64 9.89 8.60 -2.71
C ALA A 64 11.22 8.25 -3.43
N PHE A 65 11.21 7.19 -4.23
CA PHE A 65 12.35 6.76 -5.03
C PHE A 65 12.00 6.91 -6.51
N PRO A 66 12.87 7.48 -7.36
CA PRO A 66 12.55 7.70 -8.77
C PRO A 66 12.12 6.41 -9.51
N GLN A 67 12.77 5.31 -9.17
CA GLN A 67 12.53 3.97 -9.69
C GLN A 67 12.81 2.94 -8.59
N VAL A 68 12.43 1.68 -8.82
CA VAL A 68 12.73 0.62 -7.87
C VAL A 68 14.24 0.49 -7.64
N ALA A 69 14.63 0.45 -6.37
CA ALA A 69 16.01 0.23 -5.92
C ALA A 69 16.19 -1.09 -5.15
N TRP A 70 15.18 -1.97 -5.18
CA TRP A 70 15.12 -3.24 -4.45
C TRP A 70 14.67 -4.38 -5.37
N PRO A 71 14.88 -5.65 -5.00
CA PRO A 71 14.32 -6.77 -5.76
C PRO A 71 12.79 -6.70 -5.74
N VAL A 72 12.16 -6.76 -6.92
CA VAL A 72 10.71 -6.94 -7.05
C VAL A 72 10.44 -8.43 -7.17
N GLU A 73 9.56 -8.93 -6.33
CA GLU A 73 9.17 -10.34 -6.30
C GLU A 73 7.87 -10.57 -7.10
N PRO A 74 7.60 -11.80 -7.57
CA PRO A 74 6.41 -12.09 -8.38
C PRO A 74 5.06 -11.81 -7.71
N PHE A 75 5.05 -11.70 -6.38
CA PHE A 75 3.86 -11.41 -5.59
C PHE A 75 3.68 -9.92 -5.29
N ASP A 76 4.64 -9.07 -5.65
CA ASP A 76 4.54 -7.63 -5.42
C ASP A 76 3.49 -7.04 -6.36
N VAL A 77 2.53 -6.32 -5.78
CA VAL A 77 1.46 -5.66 -6.53
C VAL A 77 1.72 -4.14 -6.54
N PRO A 78 1.84 -3.50 -7.72
CA PRO A 78 2.01 -2.06 -7.81
C PRO A 78 0.75 -1.32 -7.36
N ILE A 79 0.94 -0.14 -6.79
CA ILE A 79 -0.17 0.75 -6.39
C ILE A 79 -0.67 1.52 -7.62
N GLN A 80 -1.97 1.76 -7.69
CA GLN A 80 -2.54 2.52 -8.80
C GLN A 80 -2.15 3.99 -8.70
N THR A 81 -2.37 4.63 -7.54
CA THR A 81 -2.17 6.07 -7.39
C THR A 81 -1.25 6.43 -6.23
N LEU A 82 -0.26 7.29 -6.50
CA LEU A 82 0.63 7.87 -5.49
C LEU A 82 0.32 9.35 -5.35
N ILE A 83 0.04 9.81 -4.13
CA ILE A 83 -0.12 11.23 -3.80
C ILE A 83 1.13 11.68 -3.07
N LEU A 84 1.89 12.60 -3.69
CA LEU A 84 3.13 13.10 -3.15
C LEU A 84 2.89 14.27 -2.18
N ALA A 85 3.80 14.48 -1.24
CA ALA A 85 3.67 15.55 -0.25
C ALA A 85 3.63 16.98 -0.83
N ASN A 86 4.12 17.17 -2.07
CA ASN A 86 4.04 18.44 -2.79
C ASN A 86 2.70 18.64 -3.54
N GLY A 87 1.78 17.66 -3.46
CA GLY A 87 0.47 17.68 -4.12
C GLY A 87 0.43 17.01 -5.49
N ASP A 88 1.56 16.56 -6.02
CA ASP A 88 1.59 15.83 -7.28
C ASP A 88 0.91 14.47 -7.16
N VAL A 89 0.24 14.05 -8.23
CA VAL A 89 -0.48 12.77 -8.30
C VAL A 89 0.05 11.97 -9.48
N ILE A 90 0.49 10.74 -9.20
CA ILE A 90 0.92 9.77 -10.20
C ILE A 90 -0.16 8.69 -10.27
N VAL A 91 -0.71 8.45 -11.47
CA VAL A 91 -1.82 7.50 -11.72
C VAL A 91 -1.34 6.28 -12.51
#